data_AF-A0AAW6GYB3-F1
#
_entry.id   AF-A0AAW6GYB3-F1
#
_cell.length_a   1.000
_cell.length_b   1.000
_cell.length_c   1.000
_cell.angle_alpha   90.00
_cell.angle_beta   90.00
_cell.angle_gamma   90.00
#
_symmetry.space_group_name_H-M   'P 1'
#
loop_
_entity.id
_entity.type
_entity.pdbx_description
1 polymer ?
#
loop_
_entity_poly.entity_id
_entity_poly.type
_entity_poly.pdbx_seq_one_letter_code
_entity_poly.pdbx_strand_id
1 'polypeptide(L)'
;MNKKRIILIAVAAVIIVGGGVWLFGGAKAKHKVTYATATIHKGEISESVTATGTIEPVTEVEVGTQVSGIIDKIHVDYNSVVTKGQLIAEMDRVTLQSELASQRAAYNGAKAEYEY
;
A
#
# COMPACT_ATOMS: atom_id res chain seq x y z
N MET A 1 57.51 -5.81 87.14
CA MET A 1 56.89 -6.68 86.11
C MET A 1 57.93 -6.97 85.04
N ASN A 2 58.31 -8.23 84.84
CA ASN A 2 59.56 -8.61 84.18
C ASN A 2 59.55 -8.29 82.67
N LYS A 3 60.47 -7.43 82.20
CA LYS A 3 60.56 -6.92 80.81
C LYS A 3 60.44 -7.99 79.72
N LYS A 4 60.85 -9.24 80.00
CA LYS A 4 60.72 -10.40 79.10
C LYS A 4 59.27 -10.77 78.75
N ARG A 5 58.31 -10.59 79.67
CA ARG A 5 56.89 -10.89 79.41
C ARG A 5 56.23 -9.85 78.48
N ILE A 6 56.67 -8.59 78.54
CA ILE A 6 56.12 -7.50 77.72
C ILE A 6 56.52 -7.70 76.25
N ILE A 7 57.77 -8.11 75.99
CA ILE A 7 58.26 -8.39 74.63
C ILE A 7 57.50 -9.55 73.99
N LEU A 8 57.19 -10.60 74.76
CA LEU A 8 56.49 -11.77 74.27
C LEU A 8 55.03 -11.46 73.90
N ILE A 9 54.37 -10.59 74.67
CA ILE A 9 53.01 -10.11 74.36
C ILE A 9 53.00 -9.22 73.11
N ALA A 10 54.02 -8.37 72.94
CA ALA A 10 54.14 -7.51 71.75
C ALA A 10 54.33 -8.32 70.47
N VAL A 11 55.16 -9.37 70.49
CA VAL A 11 55.38 -10.25 69.33
C VAL A 11 54.11 -11.04 68.98
N ALA A 12 53.40 -11.55 69.99
CA ALA A 12 52.13 -12.24 69.76
C ALA A 12 51.07 -11.31 69.13
N ALA A 13 50.99 -10.05 69.57
CA ALA A 13 50.09 -9.07 68.99
C ALA A 13 50.40 -8.78 67.51
N VAL A 14 51.68 -8.65 67.15
CA VAL A 14 52.09 -8.40 65.76
C VAL A 14 51.76 -9.58 64.86
N ILE A 15 51.91 -10.83 65.33
CA ILE A 15 51.56 -12.03 64.56
C ILE A 15 50.05 -12.12 64.34
N ILE A 16 49.24 -11.78 65.35
CA ILE A 16 47.77 -11.78 65.24
C ILE A 16 47.30 -10.71 64.26
N VAL A 17 47.89 -9.50 64.31
CA VAL A 17 47.53 -8.42 63.39
C VAL A 17 48.02 -8.74 61.96
N GLY A 18 49.24 -9.26 61.81
CA GLY A 18 49.77 -9.66 60.50
C GLY A 18 49.00 -10.81 59.86
N GLY A 19 48.64 -11.82 60.66
CA GLY A 19 47.80 -12.94 60.21
C GLY A 19 46.37 -12.52 59.89
N GLY A 20 45.80 -11.58 60.66
CA GLY A 20 44.49 -10.99 60.39
C GLY A 20 44.46 -10.19 59.09
N VAL A 21 45.47 -9.37 58.83
CA VAL A 21 45.53 -8.57 57.60
C VAL A 21 45.73 -9.43 56.36
N TRP A 22 46.46 -10.54 56.44
CA TRP A 22 46.57 -11.48 55.32
C TRP A 22 45.24 -12.24 55.13
N LEU A 23 44.67 -12.86 56.16
CA LEU A 23 43.41 -13.60 56.00
C LEU A 23 42.24 -12.73 55.51
N PHE A 24 42.17 -11.45 55.88
CA PHE A 24 41.08 -10.55 55.49
C PHE A 24 41.38 -9.64 54.28
N GLY A 25 42.64 -9.47 53.89
CA GLY A 25 43.04 -8.61 52.76
C GLY A 25 42.88 -9.24 51.36
N GLY A 26 42.53 -10.53 51.29
CA GLY A 26 42.61 -11.34 50.08
C GLY A 26 41.36 -11.40 49.19
N ALA A 27 40.30 -10.65 49.46
CA ALA A 27 39.06 -10.73 48.67
C ALA A 27 38.85 -9.47 47.81
N LYS A 28 39.58 -9.37 46.69
CA LYS A 28 39.20 -8.45 45.61
C LYS A 28 37.81 -8.82 45.15
N ALA A 29 36.83 -7.97 45.45
CA ALA A 29 35.47 -8.08 44.96
C ALA A 29 35.48 -8.04 43.42
N LYS A 30 35.47 -9.22 42.80
CA LYS A 30 35.25 -9.37 41.36
C LYS A 30 33.85 -8.81 41.08
N HIS A 31 33.80 -7.65 40.45
CA HIS A 31 32.55 -7.05 40.00
C HIS A 31 31.88 -8.01 39.02
N LYS A 32 30.83 -8.68 39.49
CA LYS A 32 30.05 -9.61 38.68
C LYS A 32 29.09 -8.79 37.83
N VAL A 33 29.55 -8.42 36.63
CA VAL A 33 28.71 -7.77 35.62
C VAL A 33 27.59 -8.75 35.27
N THR A 34 26.35 -8.36 35.57
CA THR A 34 25.17 -9.18 35.32
C THR A 34 24.50 -8.67 34.05
N TYR A 35 24.46 -9.50 33.01
CA TYR A 35 23.80 -9.17 31.75
C TYR A 35 22.35 -9.63 31.79
N ALA A 36 21.43 -8.77 31.37
CA ALA A 36 20.06 -9.16 31.09
C ALA A 36 20.03 -9.86 29.73
N THR A 37 19.62 -11.13 29.70
CA THR A 37 19.41 -11.89 28.46
C THR A 37 17.92 -12.18 28.29
N ALA A 38 17.49 -12.29 27.03
CA ALA A 38 16.14 -12.69 26.68
C ALA A 38 16.18 -14.03 25.92
N THR A 39 15.20 -14.89 26.16
CA THR A 39 15.07 -16.18 25.48
C THR A 39 14.54 -15.96 24.06
N ILE A 40 15.18 -16.55 23.05
CA ILE A 40 14.76 -16.43 21.65
C ILE A 40 13.57 -17.34 21.41
N HIS A 41 12.49 -16.78 20.87
CA HIS A 41 11.32 -17.52 20.42
C HIS A 41 11.23 -17.47 18.89
N LYS A 42 10.94 -18.61 18.26
CA LYS A 42 10.60 -18.67 16.83
C LYS A 42 9.11 -18.40 16.68
N GLY A 43 8.77 -17.31 15.99
CA GLY A 43 7.42 -17.01 15.53
C GLY A 43 7.45 -16.75 14.03
N GLU A 44 6.32 -16.97 13.35
CA GLU A 44 6.19 -16.56 11.95
C GLU A 44 6.06 -15.04 11.89
N ILE A 45 7.01 -14.41 11.19
CA ILE A 45 6.91 -13.00 10.81
C ILE A 45 6.25 -12.99 9.44
N SER A 46 4.97 -12.65 9.39
CA SER A 46 4.27 -12.45 8.13
C SER A 46 4.42 -10.98 7.73
N GLU A 47 5.23 -10.73 6.72
CA GLU A 47 5.38 -9.41 6.11
C GLU A 47 4.30 -9.27 5.02
N SER A 48 3.20 -8.58 5.33
CA SER A 48 2.16 -8.31 4.33
C SER A 48 2.52 -7.04 3.55
N VAL A 49 2.82 -7.18 2.26
CA VAL A 49 2.95 -6.04 1.36
C VAL A 49 1.56 -5.65 0.85
N THR A 50 1.04 -4.53 1.35
CA THR A 50 -0.26 -4.00 0.90
C THR A 50 -0.06 -3.28 -0.43
N ALA A 51 -0.32 -3.96 -1.54
CA ALA A 51 -0.38 -3.33 -2.86
C ALA A 51 -1.77 -2.72 -3.06
N THR A 52 -1.89 -1.40 -2.87
CA THR A 52 -3.09 -0.66 -3.28
C THR A 52 -3.03 -0.43 -4.78
N GLY A 53 -3.85 -1.13 -5.55
CA GLY A 53 -4.10 -0.83 -6.96
C GLY A 53 -5.39 -0.05 -7.13
N THR A 54 -5.43 0.89 -8.06
CA THR A 54 -6.67 1.55 -8.50
C THR A 54 -7.46 0.59 -9.38
N ILE A 55 -8.77 0.45 -9.14
CA ILE A 55 -9.65 -0.33 -10.01
C ILE A 55 -10.04 0.56 -11.19
N GLU A 56 -9.64 0.17 -12.39
CA GLU A 56 -10.03 0.81 -13.64
C GLU A 56 -10.94 -0.12 -14.46
N PRO A 57 -11.95 0.42 -15.15
CA PRO A 57 -12.82 -0.38 -16.01
C PRO A 57 -12.01 -0.98 -17.17
N VAL A 58 -12.20 -2.28 -17.42
CA VAL A 58 -11.51 -3.01 -18.52
C VAL A 58 -11.87 -2.42 -19.89
N THR A 59 -13.04 -1.81 -20.02
CA THR A 59 -13.50 -1.21 -21.27
C THR A 59 -14.40 -0.03 -20.96
N GLU A 60 -13.96 1.16 -21.37
CA GLU A 60 -14.71 2.40 -21.30
C GLU A 60 -14.94 2.89 -22.73
N VAL A 61 -16.18 3.26 -23.06
CA VAL A 61 -16.54 3.77 -24.38
C VAL A 61 -17.34 5.04 -24.20
N GLU A 62 -16.77 6.15 -24.63
CA GLU A 62 -17.47 7.43 -24.69
C GLU A 62 -18.38 7.44 -25.94
N VAL A 63 -19.69 7.60 -25.71
CA VAL A 63 -20.68 7.62 -26.79
C VAL A 63 -21.05 9.06 -27.11
N GLY A 64 -20.51 9.58 -28.22
CA GLY A 64 -20.84 10.90 -28.76
C GLY A 64 -21.60 10.83 -30.09
N THR A 65 -22.12 11.97 -30.55
CA THR A 65 -22.74 12.09 -31.87
C THR A 65 -21.67 12.26 -32.95
N GLN A 66 -21.67 11.42 -33.99
CA GLN A 66 -20.73 11.55 -35.12
C GLN A 66 -21.03 12.76 -36.02
N VAL A 67 -22.28 13.23 -36.01
CA VAL A 67 -22.74 14.35 -36.82
C VAL A 67 -23.28 15.42 -35.87
N SER A 68 -22.80 16.66 -36.03
CA SER A 68 -23.31 17.79 -35.27
C SER A 68 -24.76 18.08 -35.65
N GLY A 69 -25.65 18.13 -34.66
CA GLY A 69 -27.04 18.53 -34.85
C GLY A 69 -27.82 18.48 -33.53
N ILE A 70 -29.12 18.74 -33.62
CA ILE A 70 -30.00 18.82 -32.45
C ILE A 70 -30.53 17.42 -32.13
N ILE A 71 -30.53 17.04 -30.85
CA ILE A 71 -31.14 15.80 -30.36
C ILE A 71 -32.66 15.99 -30.32
N ASP A 72 -33.41 15.15 -31.02
CA ASP A 72 -34.88 15.10 -30.97
C ASP A 72 -35.37 14.30 -29.76
N LYS A 73 -34.82 13.09 -29.57
CA LYS A 73 -35.23 12.18 -28.47
C LYS A 73 -34.05 11.45 -27.86
N ILE A 74 -34.12 11.21 -26.56
CA ILE A 74 -33.21 10.35 -25.81
C ILE A 74 -34.01 9.17 -25.27
N HIS A 75 -33.53 7.96 -25.52
CA HIS A 75 -34.22 6.72 -25.18
C HIS A 75 -33.65 6.00 -23.95
N VAL A 76 -32.59 6.53 -23.36
CA VAL A 76 -31.92 5.95 -22.19
C VAL A 76 -31.66 7.00 -21.11
N ASP A 77 -31.69 6.57 -19.86
CA ASP A 77 -31.42 7.42 -18.70
C ASP A 77 -30.08 7.05 -18.06
N TYR A 78 -29.58 7.92 -17.18
CA TYR A 78 -28.38 7.70 -16.40
C TYR A 78 -28.44 6.37 -15.63
N ASN A 79 -27.33 5.63 -15.63
CA ASN A 79 -27.21 4.25 -15.09
C ASN A 79 -28.04 3.16 -15.79
N SER A 80 -28.63 3.42 -16.97
CA SER A 80 -29.30 2.38 -17.74
C SER A 80 -28.29 1.41 -18.38
N VAL A 81 -28.57 0.11 -18.30
CA VAL A 81 -27.77 -0.92 -18.99
C VAL A 81 -28.12 -0.89 -20.48
N VAL A 82 -27.12 -0.65 -21.33
CA VAL A 82 -27.28 -0.60 -22.79
C VAL A 82 -26.58 -1.78 -23.46
N THR A 83 -27.14 -2.23 -24.58
CA THR A 83 -26.59 -3.33 -25.39
C THR A 83 -26.02 -2.82 -26.71
N LYS A 84 -25.14 -3.62 -27.33
CA LYS A 84 -24.55 -3.27 -28.64
C LYS A 84 -25.65 -3.13 -29.70
N GLY A 85 -25.68 -1.98 -30.37
CA GLY A 85 -26.63 -1.67 -31.45
C GLY A 85 -27.96 -1.07 -30.97
N GLN A 86 -28.11 -0.81 -29.68
CA GLN A 86 -29.29 -0.13 -29.14
C GLN A 86 -29.32 1.35 -29.54
N LEU A 87 -30.49 1.83 -29.96
CA LEU A 87 -30.72 3.25 -30.21
C LEU A 87 -30.78 4.00 -28.87
N ILE A 88 -29.82 4.86 -28.63
CA ILE A 88 -29.64 5.64 -27.39
C ILE A 88 -30.28 7.03 -27.53
N ALA A 89 -30.12 7.67 -28.68
CA ALA A 89 -30.70 8.97 -29.00
C ALA A 89 -31.00 9.09 -30.49
N GLU A 90 -32.01 9.89 -30.83
CA GLU A 90 -32.41 10.24 -32.18
C GLU A 90 -32.13 11.73 -32.40
N MET A 91 -31.44 12.05 -33.51
CA MET A 91 -31.25 13.44 -33.96
C MET A 91 -32.43 13.92 -34.80
N ASP A 92 -32.65 15.23 -34.84
CA ASP A 92 -33.58 15.86 -35.78
C ASP A 92 -33.15 15.59 -37.23
N ARG A 93 -34.08 15.02 -38.02
CA ARG A 93 -33.83 14.56 -39.40
C ARG A 93 -34.51 15.41 -40.46
N VAL A 94 -35.20 16.50 -40.12
CA VAL A 94 -36.05 17.23 -41.09
C VAL A 94 -35.27 17.72 -42.32
N THR A 95 -34.10 18.32 -42.10
CA THR A 95 -33.23 18.79 -43.19
C THR A 95 -32.61 17.63 -43.96
N LEU A 96 -32.09 16.62 -43.25
CA LEU A 96 -31.46 15.43 -43.83
C LEU A 96 -32.44 14.60 -44.69
N GLN A 97 -33.71 14.50 -44.28
CA GLN A 97 -34.75 13.83 -45.06
C GLN A 97 -35.08 14.57 -46.35
N SER A 98 -35.14 15.91 -46.30
CA SER A 98 -35.39 16.75 -47.47
C SER A 98 -34.25 16.63 -48.49
N GLU A 99 -33.01 16.64 -48.01
CA GLU A 99 -31.82 16.45 -48.86
C GLU A 99 -31.77 15.05 -49.47
N LEU A 100 -32.05 14.01 -48.68
CA LEU A 100 -32.11 12.63 -49.16
C LEU A 100 -33.21 12.43 -50.21
N ALA A 101 -34.36 13.10 -50.06
CA ALA A 101 -35.43 13.07 -51.05
C ALA A 101 -34.99 13.73 -52.37
N SER A 102 -34.34 14.89 -52.31
CA SER A 102 -33.79 15.58 -53.48
C SER A 102 -32.76 14.71 -54.22
N GLN A 103 -31.82 14.11 -53.49
CA GLN A 103 -30.79 13.25 -54.08
C GLN A 103 -31.38 11.95 -54.66
N ARG A 104 -32.41 11.37 -54.02
CA ARG A 104 -33.14 10.23 -54.60
C ARG A 104 -33.87 10.59 -55.87
N ALA A 105 -34.48 11.77 -55.95
CA ALA A 105 -35.12 12.23 -57.18
C ALA A 105 -34.11 12.41 -58.32
N ALA A 106 -32.95 13.01 -58.03
CA ALA A 106 -31.86 13.15 -58.99
C ALA A 106 -31.30 11.78 -59.44
N TYR A 107 -31.08 10.85 -58.50
CA TYR A 107 -30.65 9.49 -58.80
C TYR A 107 -31.66 8.74 -59.68
N ASN A 108 -32.96 8.84 -59.37
CA ASN A 108 -34.00 8.19 -60.15
C ASN A 108 -34.09 8.77 -61.58
N GLY A 109 -33.91 10.08 -61.73
CA GLY A 109 -33.85 10.73 -63.04
C GLY A 109 -32.66 10.22 -63.86
N ALA A 110 -31.46 10.24 -63.28
CA ALA A 110 -30.25 9.74 -63.95
C ALA A 110 -30.32 8.24 -64.28
N LYS A 111 -30.93 7.44 -63.39
CA LYS A 111 -31.16 6.01 -63.63
C LYS A 111 -32.12 5.79 -64.80
N ALA A 112 -33.22 6.55 -64.86
CA ALA A 112 -34.17 6.46 -65.97
C ALA A 112 -33.53 6.87 -67.30
N GLU A 113 -32.59 7.82 -67.30
CA GLU A 113 -31.82 8.22 -68.49
C GLU A 113 -30.80 7.15 -68.90
N TYR A 114 -30.20 6.42 -67.95
CA TYR A 114 -29.29 5.32 -68.24
C TYR A 114 -30.00 4.06 -68.77
N GLU A 115 -31.21 3.78 -68.25
CA GLU A 115 -32.00 2.60 -68.64
C GLU A 115 -32.73 2.77 -70.00
N TYR A 116 -32.71 3.98 -70.57
CA TYR A 116 -33.29 4.32 -71.88
C TYR A 116 -32.26 4.19 -73.00
#